data_AF-A0AAD5CPG5-F1
#
_entry.id   AF-A0AAD5CPG5-F1
#
_cell.length_a   1.000
_cell.length_b   1.000
_cell.length_c   1.000
_cell.angle_alpha   90.00
_cell.angle_beta   90.00
_cell.angle_gamma   90.00
#
_symmetry.space_group_name_H-M   'P 1'
#
loop_
_entity.id
_entity.type
_entity.pdbx_description
1 polymer ?
#
loop_
_entity_poly.entity_id
_entity_poly.type
_entity_poly.pdbx_seq_one_letter_code
_entity_poly.pdbx_strand_id
1 'polypeptide(L)'
;MGFEKIKVANPIVEMDGDEMTRVFWESIKNKLIFPFLDLDIKYYDLGLLNRDATDDKVTVESAEATLKYNVAIKCATITPDEARMKEFTLKSMWKSPNGTIRNILNGTVFREPILCKNIPRLIPGWTKPICIGRHAFGDQYKATDAVIKGPGKLKMVFVPEGEGENTELEVYNFTGAGGVALSMYNTDELDDNAKLLDFTEKLEAACIGCVESGKMTKDLALIIHGSK
;
A
#
# COMPACT_ATOMS: atom_id res chain seq x y z
N MET A 1 -47.90 -3.45 -6.58
CA MET A 1 -46.80 -2.99 -7.46
C MET A 1 -45.51 -3.61 -6.95
N GLY A 2 -44.79 -4.34 -7.80
CA GLY A 2 -43.44 -4.82 -7.43
C GLY A 2 -42.50 -3.63 -7.28
N PHE A 3 -41.49 -3.75 -6.42
CA PHE A 3 -40.45 -2.74 -6.29
C PHE A 3 -39.71 -2.58 -7.62
N GLU A 4 -39.70 -1.36 -8.18
CA GLU A 4 -38.90 -1.05 -9.37
C GLU A 4 -37.46 -0.74 -8.94
N LYS A 5 -36.49 -1.43 -9.55
CA LYS A 5 -35.08 -1.25 -9.23
C LYS A 5 -34.60 0.13 -9.65
N ILE A 6 -33.69 0.71 -8.86
CA ILE A 6 -33.03 1.96 -9.20
C ILE A 6 -32.03 1.69 -10.33
N LYS A 7 -32.22 2.35 -11.47
CA LYS A 7 -31.31 2.27 -12.61
C LYS A 7 -30.06 3.08 -12.36
N VAL A 8 -28.89 2.45 -12.45
CA VAL A 8 -27.60 3.11 -12.36
C VAL A 8 -27.06 3.35 -13.77
N ALA A 9 -26.80 4.61 -14.10
CA ALA A 9 -26.52 5.02 -15.48
C ALA A 9 -25.15 4.56 -16.01
N ASN A 10 -24.14 4.48 -15.14
CA ASN A 10 -22.77 4.13 -15.51
C ASN A 10 -22.37 2.78 -14.91
N PRO A 11 -21.48 2.03 -15.60
CA PRO A 11 -20.99 0.76 -15.08
C PRO A 11 -20.09 0.96 -13.86
N ILE A 12 -19.99 -0.10 -13.06
CA ILE A 12 -19.06 -0.20 -11.93
C ILE A 12 -18.13 -1.39 -12.13
N VAL A 13 -16.86 -1.24 -11.73
CA VAL A 13 -15.91 -2.35 -11.69
C VAL A 13 -16.09 -3.09 -10.37
N GLU A 14 -16.29 -4.40 -10.46
CA GLU A 14 -16.34 -5.29 -9.29
C GLU A 14 -15.10 -6.17 -9.28
N MET A 15 -14.36 -6.12 -8.18
CA MET A 15 -13.20 -6.98 -7.93
C MET A 15 -13.52 -7.95 -6.80
N ASP A 16 -13.76 -9.22 -7.13
CA ASP A 16 -14.03 -10.25 -6.12
C ASP A 16 -12.75 -10.66 -5.37
N GLY A 17 -12.90 -11.44 -4.30
CA GLY A 17 -11.83 -11.72 -3.35
C GLY A 17 -11.79 -13.17 -2.88
N ASP A 18 -11.28 -13.34 -1.66
CA ASP A 18 -10.93 -14.65 -1.10
C ASP A 18 -11.67 -14.96 0.21
N GLU A 19 -11.61 -16.23 0.61
CA GLU A 19 -12.02 -16.75 1.93
C GLU A 19 -13.42 -16.29 2.37
N MET A 20 -13.59 -15.95 3.65
CA MET A 20 -14.86 -15.52 4.22
C MET A 20 -15.38 -14.23 3.60
N THR A 21 -14.48 -13.33 3.18
CA THR A 21 -14.89 -12.08 2.54
C THR A 21 -15.59 -12.33 1.21
N ARG A 22 -15.17 -13.33 0.42
CA ARG A 22 -15.86 -13.73 -0.81
C ARG A 22 -17.29 -14.21 -0.54
N VAL A 23 -17.47 -15.03 0.50
CA VAL A 23 -18.80 -15.54 0.90
C VAL A 23 -19.72 -14.39 1.34
N PHE A 24 -19.21 -13.47 2.16
CA PHE A 24 -19.98 -12.29 2.56
C PHE A 24 -20.26 -11.35 1.40
N TRP A 25 -19.32 -11.19 0.48
CA TRP A 25 -19.46 -10.36 -0.70
C TRP A 25 -20.65 -10.78 -1.56
N GLU A 26 -20.77 -12.09 -1.83
CA GLU A 26 -21.92 -12.66 -2.54
C GLU A 26 -23.24 -12.41 -1.78
N SER A 27 -23.25 -12.67 -0.47
CA SER A 27 -24.44 -12.45 0.37
C SER A 27 -24.90 -10.98 0.40
N ILE A 28 -23.95 -10.03 0.51
CA ILE A 28 -24.22 -8.59 0.47
C ILE A 28 -24.85 -8.22 -0.87
N LYS A 29 -24.24 -8.64 -1.99
CA LYS A 29 -24.76 -8.34 -3.33
C LYS A 29 -26.18 -8.87 -3.51
N ASN A 30 -26.41 -10.14 -3.17
CA ASN A 30 -27.69 -10.81 -3.38
C ASN A 30 -28.81 -10.31 -2.47
N LYS A 31 -28.50 -9.90 -1.23
CA LYS A 31 -29.52 -9.48 -0.26
C LYS A 31 -29.73 -7.98 -0.18
N LEU A 32 -28.69 -7.19 -0.41
CA LEU A 32 -28.68 -5.76 -0.10
C LEU A 32 -28.49 -4.87 -1.34
N ILE A 33 -28.00 -5.41 -2.46
CA ILE A 33 -27.68 -4.61 -3.66
C ILE A 33 -28.62 -4.97 -4.83
N PHE A 34 -28.52 -6.19 -5.37
CA PHE A 34 -29.25 -6.61 -6.58
C PHE A 34 -30.78 -6.62 -6.47
N PRO A 35 -31.40 -6.82 -5.29
CA PRO A 35 -32.85 -6.64 -5.18
C PRO A 35 -33.29 -5.20 -5.43
N PHE A 36 -32.40 -4.22 -5.25
CA PHE A 36 -32.75 -2.80 -5.24
C PHE A 36 -32.15 -2.01 -6.40
N LEU A 37 -31.02 -2.45 -6.97
CA LEU A 37 -30.29 -1.74 -8.02
C LEU A 37 -30.22 -2.56 -9.32
N ASP A 38 -30.37 -1.87 -10.44
CA ASP A 38 -30.04 -2.38 -11.77
C ASP A 38 -28.69 -1.80 -12.19
N LEU A 39 -27.68 -2.67 -12.28
CA LEU A 39 -26.26 -2.31 -12.38
C LEU A 39 -25.62 -3.02 -13.58
N ASP A 40 -24.90 -2.25 -14.40
CA ASP A 40 -23.90 -2.82 -15.33
C ASP A 40 -22.60 -3.05 -14.58
N ILE A 41 -22.23 -4.32 -14.37
CA ILE A 41 -21.07 -4.72 -13.59
C ILE A 41 -19.98 -5.27 -14.50
N LYS A 42 -18.80 -4.67 -14.43
CA LYS A 42 -17.57 -5.19 -15.05
C LYS A 42 -16.85 -6.02 -14.00
N TYR A 43 -17.08 -7.33 -14.03
CA TYR A 43 -16.64 -8.26 -13.02
C TYR A 43 -15.22 -8.79 -13.29
N TYR A 44 -14.37 -8.77 -12.26
CA TYR A 44 -13.01 -9.30 -12.26
C TYR A 44 -12.82 -10.17 -11.00
N ASP A 45 -12.47 -11.44 -11.19
CA ASP A 45 -12.20 -12.34 -10.08
C ASP A 45 -10.74 -12.21 -9.64
N LEU A 46 -10.49 -11.50 -8.53
CA LEU A 46 -9.14 -11.37 -7.96
C LEU A 46 -8.84 -12.45 -6.90
N GLY A 47 -9.68 -13.49 -6.82
CA GLY A 47 -9.41 -14.66 -6.01
C GLY A 47 -8.06 -15.28 -6.37
N LEU A 48 -7.35 -15.77 -5.36
CA LEU A 48 -5.97 -16.23 -5.47
C LEU A 48 -5.75 -17.25 -6.60
N LEU A 49 -6.67 -18.20 -6.75
CA LEU A 49 -6.60 -19.23 -7.80
C LEU A 49 -6.78 -18.64 -9.21
N ASN A 50 -7.66 -17.65 -9.38
CA ASN A 50 -7.85 -17.00 -10.68
C ASN A 50 -6.67 -16.08 -11.03
N ARG A 51 -6.10 -15.40 -10.03
CA ARG A 51 -4.85 -14.66 -10.22
C ARG A 51 -3.73 -15.59 -10.63
N ASP A 52 -3.58 -16.74 -9.98
CA ASP A 52 -2.58 -17.74 -10.37
C ASP A 52 -2.82 -18.30 -11.78
N ALA A 53 -4.08 -18.60 -12.13
CA ALA A 53 -4.45 -19.08 -13.46
C ALA A 53 -4.13 -18.07 -14.58
N THR A 54 -4.27 -16.77 -14.31
CA THR A 54 -4.08 -15.68 -15.28
C THR A 54 -2.68 -15.06 -15.24
N ASP A 55 -1.75 -15.64 -14.48
CA ASP A 55 -0.43 -15.07 -14.21
C ASP A 55 -0.52 -13.61 -13.69
N ASP A 56 -1.50 -13.37 -12.82
CA ASP A 56 -1.89 -12.10 -12.19
C ASP A 56 -2.36 -11.00 -13.15
N LYS A 57 -2.58 -11.30 -14.43
CA LYS A 57 -3.09 -10.32 -15.43
C LYS A 57 -4.44 -9.74 -15.05
N VAL A 58 -5.33 -10.55 -14.47
CA VAL A 58 -6.67 -10.09 -14.04
C VAL A 58 -6.61 -8.93 -13.04
N THR A 59 -5.55 -8.86 -12.22
CA THR A 59 -5.32 -7.76 -11.28
C THR A 59 -5.06 -6.45 -12.01
N VAL A 60 -4.21 -6.48 -13.05
CA VAL A 60 -3.89 -5.30 -13.88
C VAL A 60 -5.11 -4.87 -14.69
N GLU A 61 -5.77 -5.81 -15.36
CA GLU A 61 -6.97 -5.56 -16.16
C GLU A 61 -8.09 -4.90 -15.33
N SER A 62 -8.25 -5.33 -14.07
CA SER A 62 -9.24 -4.72 -13.16
C SER A 62 -8.90 -3.26 -12.82
N ALA A 63 -7.62 -2.92 -12.68
CA ALA A 63 -7.17 -1.56 -12.41
C ALA A 63 -7.34 -0.66 -13.65
N GLU A 64 -7.02 -1.16 -14.84
CA GLU A 64 -7.24 -0.46 -16.10
C GLU A 64 -8.73 -0.23 -16.38
N ALA A 65 -9.57 -1.22 -16.07
CA ALA A 65 -11.02 -1.04 -16.13
C ALA A 65 -11.50 0.03 -15.16
N THR A 66 -10.87 0.14 -13.99
CA THR A 66 -11.19 1.18 -13.00
C THR A 66 -10.81 2.56 -13.52
N LEU A 67 -9.66 2.71 -14.19
CA LEU A 67 -9.31 3.96 -14.88
C LEU A 67 -10.34 4.33 -15.96
N LYS A 68 -10.87 3.33 -16.68
CA LYS A 68 -11.87 3.52 -17.74
C LYS A 68 -13.26 3.90 -17.20
N TYR A 69 -13.71 3.26 -16.12
CA TYR A 69 -15.08 3.39 -15.60
C TYR A 69 -15.18 4.20 -14.30
N ASN A 70 -14.06 4.72 -13.79
CA ASN A 70 -13.88 5.60 -12.64
C ASN A 70 -14.18 5.00 -11.25
N VAL A 71 -15.12 4.07 -11.14
CA VAL A 71 -15.57 3.53 -9.86
C VAL A 71 -15.33 2.03 -9.79
N ALA A 72 -14.65 1.61 -8.73
CA ALA A 72 -14.46 0.21 -8.38
C ALA A 72 -14.85 -0.09 -6.95
N ILE A 73 -15.35 -1.31 -6.74
CA ILE A 73 -15.60 -1.90 -5.44
C ILE A 73 -14.84 -3.21 -5.35
N LYS A 74 -14.07 -3.37 -4.27
CA LYS A 74 -13.12 -4.47 -4.13
C LYS A 74 -13.31 -5.24 -2.83
N CYS A 75 -13.39 -6.56 -2.97
CA CYS A 75 -13.35 -7.52 -1.88
C CYS A 75 -11.91 -7.77 -1.39
N ALA A 76 -11.74 -8.21 -0.15
CA ALA A 76 -10.42 -8.51 0.40
C ALA A 76 -9.80 -9.74 -0.30
N THR A 77 -8.49 -9.68 -0.53
CA THR A 77 -7.74 -10.68 -1.31
C THR A 77 -6.50 -11.13 -0.54
N ILE A 78 -6.15 -12.41 -0.66
CA ILE A 78 -4.93 -12.97 -0.09
C ILE A 78 -3.70 -12.36 -0.78
N THR A 79 -2.67 -12.02 -0.01
CA THR A 79 -1.31 -11.83 -0.55
C THR A 79 -0.51 -13.07 -0.12
N PRO A 80 -0.12 -13.95 -1.05
CA PRO A 80 0.45 -15.24 -0.69
C PRO A 80 1.84 -15.10 -0.07
N ASP A 81 2.09 -15.86 1.00
CA ASP A 81 3.40 -16.10 1.60
C ASP A 81 3.82 -17.56 1.36
N GLU A 82 4.94 -18.00 1.93
CA GLU A 82 5.43 -19.38 1.79
C GLU A 82 4.42 -20.44 2.27
N ALA A 83 3.59 -20.14 3.25
CA ALA A 83 2.56 -21.06 3.73
C ALA A 83 1.43 -21.16 2.72
N ARG A 84 0.95 -20.03 2.19
CA ARG A 84 -0.10 -20.00 1.17
C ARG A 84 0.36 -20.61 -0.16
N MET A 85 1.64 -20.50 -0.52
CA MET A 85 2.23 -21.20 -1.66
C MET A 85 2.04 -22.72 -1.57
N LYS A 86 2.25 -23.29 -0.38
CA LYS A 86 2.06 -24.73 -0.11
C LYS A 86 0.60 -25.12 -0.06
N GLU A 87 -0.24 -24.30 0.57
CA GLU A 87 -1.67 -24.56 0.72
C GLU A 87 -2.39 -24.61 -0.63
N PHE A 88 -2.09 -23.66 -1.53
CA PHE A 88 -2.80 -23.51 -2.81
C PHE A 88 -2.03 -24.04 -4.02
N THR A 89 -0.80 -24.54 -3.85
CA THR A 89 0.06 -25.04 -4.94
C THR A 89 0.23 -24.03 -6.09
N LEU A 90 0.61 -22.80 -5.72
CA LEU A 90 0.70 -21.67 -6.65
C LEU A 90 1.93 -21.76 -7.55
N LYS A 91 1.84 -21.21 -8.76
CA LYS A 91 2.96 -21.09 -9.71
C LYS A 91 4.05 -20.15 -9.19
N SER A 92 3.64 -19.09 -8.48
CA SER A 92 4.54 -18.01 -8.04
C SER A 92 3.99 -17.27 -6.83
N MET A 93 4.87 -16.63 -6.07
CA MET A 93 4.48 -15.76 -4.95
C MET A 93 4.02 -14.41 -5.51
N TRP A 94 2.76 -14.35 -5.93
CA TRP A 94 2.17 -13.17 -6.54
C TRP A 94 2.19 -11.95 -5.61
N LYS A 95 2.42 -10.76 -6.17
CA LYS A 95 2.40 -9.50 -5.42
C LYS A 95 0.99 -9.22 -4.87
N SER A 96 0.91 -8.30 -3.91
CA SER A 96 -0.39 -7.90 -3.36
C SER A 96 -1.25 -7.21 -4.42
N PRO A 97 -2.50 -7.69 -4.68
CA PRO A 97 -3.39 -7.01 -5.61
C PRO A 97 -3.65 -5.55 -5.24
N ASN A 98 -3.74 -5.27 -3.94
CA ASN A 98 -3.92 -3.91 -3.43
C ASN A 98 -2.74 -3.00 -3.79
N GLY A 99 -1.51 -3.54 -3.77
CA GLY A 99 -0.31 -2.80 -4.16
C GLY A 99 -0.31 -2.50 -5.65
N THR A 100 -0.56 -3.53 -6.48
CA THR A 100 -0.65 -3.40 -7.95
C THR A 100 -1.70 -2.37 -8.36
N ILE A 101 -2.93 -2.47 -7.83
CA ILE A 101 -4.02 -1.54 -8.16
C ILE A 101 -3.68 -0.11 -7.74
N ARG A 102 -3.17 0.11 -6.52
CA ARG A 102 -2.78 1.47 -6.06
C ARG A 102 -1.69 2.08 -6.92
N ASN A 103 -0.74 1.27 -7.38
CA ASN A 103 0.33 1.74 -8.24
C ASN A 103 -0.18 2.20 -9.60
N ILE A 104 -1.22 1.55 -10.12
CA ILE A 104 -1.83 1.91 -11.41
C ILE A 104 -2.77 3.10 -11.27
N LEU A 105 -3.62 3.10 -10.23
CA LEU A 105 -4.62 4.17 -10.01
C LEU A 105 -4.01 5.44 -9.45
N ASN A 106 -2.90 5.31 -8.73
CA ASN A 106 -2.07 6.41 -8.26
C ASN A 106 -2.83 7.47 -7.44
N GLY A 107 -3.11 7.18 -6.16
CA GLY A 107 -3.86 8.09 -5.31
C GLY A 107 -3.72 7.85 -3.81
N THR A 108 -4.47 8.62 -3.01
CA THR A 108 -4.47 8.54 -1.54
C THR A 108 -5.54 7.58 -1.03
N VAL A 109 -5.22 6.76 -0.02
CA VAL A 109 -6.21 5.93 0.67
C VAL A 109 -6.69 6.62 1.93
N PHE A 110 -7.97 6.97 1.97
CA PHE A 110 -8.62 7.49 3.18
C PHE A 110 -9.21 6.35 4.00
N ARG A 111 -8.98 6.40 5.32
CA ARG A 111 -9.56 5.45 6.28
C ARG A 111 -10.20 6.20 7.43
N GLU A 112 -11.47 5.94 7.68
CA GLU A 112 -12.20 6.50 8.82
C GLU A 112 -12.98 5.41 9.56
N PRO A 113 -13.24 5.59 10.86
CA PRO A 113 -14.04 4.65 11.64
C PRO A 113 -15.54 4.81 11.38
N ILE A 114 -16.27 3.70 11.26
CA ILE A 114 -17.73 3.69 11.35
C ILE A 114 -18.11 3.67 12.83
N LEU A 115 -18.63 4.80 13.34
CA LEU A 115 -18.94 4.96 14.76
C LEU A 115 -20.34 4.45 15.11
N CYS A 116 -20.42 3.48 16.02
CA CYS A 116 -21.67 2.97 16.57
C CYS A 116 -21.87 3.49 18.00
N LYS A 117 -23.01 4.15 18.28
CA LYS A 117 -23.29 4.77 19.59
C LYS A 117 -23.23 3.78 20.77
N ASN A 118 -23.50 2.51 20.52
CA ASN A 118 -23.53 1.44 21.51
C ASN A 118 -22.20 0.68 21.65
N ILE A 119 -21.15 1.05 20.91
CA ILE A 119 -19.83 0.42 21.00
C ILE A 119 -18.88 1.38 21.73
N PRO A 120 -18.40 1.04 22.93
CA PRO A 120 -17.48 1.88 23.67
C PRO A 120 -16.10 1.96 22.98
N ARG A 121 -15.45 3.12 23.08
CA ARG A 121 -14.12 3.35 22.50
C ARG A 121 -13.03 2.94 23.49
N LEU A 122 -11.97 2.32 22.99
CA LEU A 122 -10.77 1.98 23.78
C LEU A 122 -10.04 3.21 24.31
N ILE A 123 -10.06 4.31 23.53
CA ILE A 123 -9.50 5.60 23.92
C ILE A 123 -10.68 6.56 24.16
N PRO A 124 -11.08 6.79 25.44
CA PRO A 124 -12.32 7.50 25.74
C PRO A 124 -12.32 8.96 25.27
N GLY A 125 -11.14 9.59 25.23
CA GLY A 125 -10.97 10.99 24.79
C GLY A 125 -11.22 11.24 23.30
N TRP A 126 -11.25 10.19 22.47
CA TRP A 126 -11.55 10.31 21.05
C TRP A 126 -13.05 10.51 20.80
N THR A 127 -13.51 11.74 20.98
CA THR A 127 -14.93 12.10 20.84
C THR A 127 -15.37 12.36 19.40
N LYS A 128 -14.42 12.57 18.48
CA LYS A 128 -14.62 12.81 17.05
C LYS A 128 -13.89 11.75 16.21
N PRO A 129 -14.36 11.44 14.99
CA PRO A 129 -13.65 10.53 14.10
C PRO A 129 -12.29 11.13 13.69
N ILE A 130 -11.33 10.25 13.45
CA ILE A 130 -10.02 10.60 12.88
C ILE A 130 -9.93 9.89 11.53
N CYS A 131 -9.74 10.67 10.46
CA CYS A 131 -9.49 10.14 9.13
C CYS A 131 -7.98 10.10 8.90
N ILE A 132 -7.48 8.96 8.44
CA ILE A 132 -6.08 8.78 8.05
C ILE A 132 -6.02 8.83 6.53
N GLY A 133 -5.35 9.85 6.00
CA GLY A 133 -4.91 9.89 4.61
C GLY A 133 -3.57 9.19 4.49
N ARG A 134 -3.53 8.00 3.90
CA ARG A 134 -2.31 7.24 3.69
C ARG A 134 -1.81 7.44 2.26
N HIS A 135 -0.57 7.93 2.13
CA HIS A 135 0.14 7.93 0.87
C HIS A 135 0.32 6.48 0.38
N ALA A 136 -0.07 6.22 -0.85
CA ALA A 136 -0.23 4.85 -1.37
C ALA A 136 0.77 4.51 -2.49
N PHE A 137 1.85 5.29 -2.61
CA PHE A 137 2.90 5.12 -3.61
C PHE A 137 4.30 5.10 -2.96
N GLY A 138 5.21 4.34 -3.58
CA GLY A 138 6.63 4.32 -3.21
C GLY A 138 6.94 3.55 -1.92
N ASP A 139 8.01 3.99 -1.27
CA ASP A 139 8.50 3.52 0.03
C ASP A 139 8.66 1.99 0.07
N GLN A 140 8.44 1.36 1.24
CA GLN A 140 8.57 -0.09 1.42
C GLN A 140 7.67 -0.92 0.50
N TYR A 141 6.64 -0.33 -0.10
CA TYR A 141 5.71 -1.05 -0.99
C TYR A 141 6.27 -1.26 -2.40
N LYS A 142 7.31 -0.51 -2.79
CA LYS A 142 8.06 -0.67 -4.04
C LYS A 142 9.55 -0.83 -3.80
N ALA A 143 9.94 -1.18 -2.58
CA ALA A 143 11.33 -1.39 -2.26
C ALA A 143 11.90 -2.63 -2.96
N THR A 144 13.20 -2.61 -3.18
CA THR A 144 13.99 -3.79 -3.57
C THR A 144 14.83 -4.20 -2.38
N ASP A 145 14.73 -5.47 -1.99
CA ASP A 145 15.44 -6.03 -0.86
C ASP A 145 16.31 -7.23 -1.26
N ALA A 146 17.34 -7.47 -0.46
CA ALA A 146 18.24 -8.60 -0.65
C ALA A 146 18.85 -9.08 0.67
N VAL A 147 19.06 -10.39 0.76
CA VAL A 147 19.93 -11.00 1.78
C VAL A 147 21.37 -10.95 1.30
N ILE A 148 22.23 -10.24 2.03
CA ILE A 148 23.65 -10.10 1.72
C ILE A 148 24.41 -11.22 2.41
N LYS A 149 25.27 -11.93 1.67
CA LYS A 149 26.06 -13.05 2.18
C LYS A 149 27.55 -12.72 2.10
N GLY A 150 28.21 -12.70 3.26
CA GLY A 150 29.64 -12.41 3.38
C GLY A 150 30.01 -10.92 3.34
N PRO A 151 31.32 -10.62 3.33
CA PRO A 151 31.83 -9.25 3.32
C PRO A 151 31.73 -8.59 1.94
N GLY A 152 31.51 -7.27 1.91
CA GLY A 152 31.42 -6.49 0.67
C GLY A 152 30.83 -5.09 0.88
N LYS A 153 31.04 -4.21 -0.11
CA LYS A 153 30.49 -2.84 -0.09
C LYS A 153 29.11 -2.80 -0.75
N LEU A 154 28.12 -2.31 -0.03
CA LEU A 154 26.82 -1.93 -0.56
C LEU A 154 26.85 -0.47 -0.99
N LYS A 155 26.46 -0.21 -2.22
CA LYS A 155 26.42 1.13 -2.82
C LYS A 155 25.05 1.39 -3.42
N MET A 156 24.62 2.65 -3.39
CA MET A 156 23.49 3.16 -4.15
C MET A 156 24.03 3.92 -5.35
N VAL A 157 23.54 3.57 -6.55
CA VAL A 157 24.00 4.16 -7.80
C VAL A 157 22.81 4.75 -8.53
N PHE A 158 22.88 6.04 -8.87
CA PHE A 158 21.93 6.72 -9.74
C PHE A 158 22.60 7.04 -11.07
N VAL A 159 21.98 6.61 -12.16
CA VAL A 159 22.46 6.81 -13.54
C VAL A 159 21.43 7.72 -14.23
N PRO A 160 21.75 8.99 -14.50
CA PRO A 160 20.82 9.89 -15.17
C PRO A 160 20.56 9.41 -16.61
N GLU A 161 19.34 9.57 -17.09
CA GLU A 161 19.05 9.42 -18.52
C GLU A 161 19.64 10.63 -19.28
N GLY A 162 20.55 10.39 -20.22
CA GLY A 162 21.15 11.42 -21.06
C GLY A 162 22.47 11.97 -20.52
N GLU A 163 22.59 13.30 -20.47
CA GLU A 163 23.82 13.97 -20.02
C GLU A 163 23.80 14.20 -18.50
N GLY A 164 24.77 13.62 -17.80
CA GLY A 164 24.97 13.79 -16.37
C GLY A 164 25.99 12.79 -15.84
N GLU A 165 26.60 13.08 -14.69
CA GLU A 165 27.50 12.15 -14.02
C GLU A 165 26.70 11.17 -13.16
N ASN A 166 27.17 9.92 -13.09
CA ASN A 166 26.60 8.93 -12.18
C ASN A 166 26.86 9.35 -10.73
N THR A 167 25.83 9.27 -9.89
CA THR A 167 25.98 9.44 -8.45
C THR A 167 26.20 8.08 -7.81
N GLU A 168 27.28 7.91 -7.05
CA GLU A 168 27.58 6.70 -6.30
C GLU A 168 27.75 7.03 -4.81
N LEU A 169 26.92 6.42 -3.96
CA LEU A 169 26.95 6.59 -2.51
C LEU A 169 27.22 5.25 -1.84
N GLU A 170 28.27 5.17 -1.01
CA GLU A 170 28.50 4.00 -0.17
C GLU A 170 27.47 3.99 0.96
N VAL A 171 26.65 2.94 1.03
CA VAL A 171 25.63 2.78 2.06
C VAL A 171 26.24 2.11 3.28
N TYR A 172 26.95 1.00 3.08
CA TYR A 172 27.58 0.25 4.16
C TYR A 172 28.65 -0.71 3.63
N ASN A 173 29.67 -0.99 4.45
CA ASN A 173 30.66 -2.03 4.19
C ASN A 173 30.43 -3.22 5.13
N PHE A 174 29.89 -4.32 4.60
CA PHE A 174 29.73 -5.57 5.31
C PHE A 174 31.11 -6.19 5.56
N THR A 175 31.46 -6.45 6.82
CA THR A 175 32.73 -7.07 7.22
C THR A 175 32.57 -8.49 7.78
N GLY A 176 31.34 -8.88 8.12
CA GLY A 176 31.02 -10.16 8.75
C GLY A 176 30.33 -11.16 7.83
N ALA A 177 29.53 -12.05 8.41
CA ALA A 177 28.85 -13.14 7.70
C ALA A 177 27.78 -12.69 6.69
N GLY A 178 27.34 -11.42 6.74
CA GLY A 178 26.32 -10.86 5.86
C GLY A 178 25.31 -10.00 6.62
N GLY A 179 24.13 -9.82 6.03
CA GLY A 179 23.02 -9.04 6.59
C GLY A 179 21.87 -8.92 5.60
N VAL A 180 21.14 -7.82 5.67
CA VAL A 180 20.05 -7.50 4.74
C VAL A 180 20.22 -6.07 4.20
N ALA A 181 19.74 -5.84 2.98
CA ALA A 181 19.71 -4.53 2.35
C ALA A 181 18.30 -4.24 1.84
N LEU A 182 17.90 -2.98 1.90
CA LEU A 182 16.62 -2.47 1.41
C LEU A 182 16.88 -1.12 0.73
N SER A 183 16.35 -0.94 -0.48
CA SER A 183 16.33 0.33 -1.19
C SER A 183 14.90 0.68 -1.57
N MET A 184 14.48 1.92 -1.32
CA MET A 184 13.14 2.42 -1.61
C MET A 184 13.22 3.82 -2.23
N TYR A 185 12.14 4.27 -2.86
CA TYR A 185 12.06 5.56 -3.54
C TYR A 185 10.66 6.18 -3.44
N ASN A 186 10.59 7.48 -3.72
CA ASN A 186 9.37 8.23 -3.96
C ASN A 186 9.62 9.27 -5.08
N THR A 187 8.57 9.95 -5.57
CA THR A 187 8.67 10.87 -6.72
C THR A 187 7.82 12.12 -6.55
N ASP A 188 8.36 13.29 -6.91
CA ASP A 188 7.70 14.60 -6.76
C ASP A 188 6.47 14.78 -7.67
N GLU A 189 6.45 14.10 -8.84
CA GLU A 189 5.41 14.20 -9.87
C GLU A 189 3.99 13.86 -9.37
N LEU A 190 3.89 13.15 -8.26
CA LEU A 190 2.62 12.71 -7.69
C LEU A 190 1.89 13.78 -6.90
N ASP A 191 2.62 14.77 -6.44
CA ASP A 191 2.18 15.49 -5.27
C ASP A 191 1.77 16.92 -5.62
N ASP A 192 2.45 17.61 -6.55
CA ASP A 192 2.34 19.09 -6.68
C ASP A 192 2.25 19.78 -5.29
N ASN A 193 2.85 19.12 -4.30
CA ASN A 193 2.55 19.31 -2.89
C ASN A 193 3.77 19.97 -2.30
N ALA A 194 4.00 21.20 -2.77
CA ALA A 194 4.99 22.09 -2.18
C ALA A 194 4.83 22.17 -0.65
N LYS A 195 3.61 21.91 -0.12
CA LYS A 195 3.37 21.86 1.33
C LYS A 195 3.88 20.58 2.00
N LEU A 196 3.90 19.44 1.32
CA LEU A 196 4.51 18.22 1.84
C LEU A 196 6.03 18.33 1.82
N LEU A 197 6.61 18.85 0.73
CA LEU A 197 8.04 19.13 0.66
C LEU A 197 8.46 20.12 1.77
N ASP A 198 7.74 21.23 1.89
CA ASP A 198 7.92 22.22 2.97
C ASP A 198 7.73 21.60 4.37
N PHE A 199 6.77 20.67 4.54
CA PHE A 199 6.60 19.95 5.80
C PHE A 199 7.79 19.01 6.08
N THR A 200 8.28 18.27 5.09
CA THR A 200 9.43 17.36 5.28
C THR A 200 10.70 18.14 5.59
N GLU A 201 10.95 19.25 4.90
CA GLU A 201 12.08 20.15 5.17
C GLU A 201 11.96 20.75 6.59
N LYS A 202 10.76 21.20 6.99
CA LYS A 202 10.52 21.72 8.34
C LYS A 202 10.65 20.66 9.42
N LEU A 203 10.20 19.44 9.16
CA LEU A 203 10.31 18.32 10.09
C LEU A 203 11.77 17.92 10.28
N GLU A 204 12.52 17.81 9.19
CA GLU A 204 13.96 17.55 9.23
C GLU A 204 14.69 18.66 9.98
N ALA A 205 14.45 19.93 9.63
CA ALA A 205 15.04 21.07 10.32
C ALA A 205 14.68 21.12 11.81
N ALA A 206 13.45 20.78 12.18
CA ALA A 206 13.02 20.70 13.57
C ALA A 206 13.70 19.56 14.33
N CYS A 207 13.84 18.38 13.70
CA CYS A 207 14.56 17.25 14.28
C CYS A 207 16.04 17.57 14.49
N ILE A 208 16.71 18.11 13.46
CA ILE A 208 18.11 18.54 13.53
C ILE A 208 18.28 19.62 14.61
N GLY A 209 17.48 20.67 14.55
CA GLY A 209 17.53 21.77 15.53
C GLY A 209 17.25 21.32 16.96
N CYS A 210 16.37 20.34 17.16
CA CYS A 210 16.14 19.74 18.48
C CYS A 210 17.42 19.10 19.01
N VAL A 211 18.07 18.26 18.20
CA VAL A 211 19.33 17.59 18.55
C VAL A 211 20.46 18.59 18.77
N GLU A 212 20.65 19.56 17.87
CA GLU A 212 21.66 20.62 17.99
C GLU A 212 21.43 21.52 19.21
N SER A 213 20.18 21.71 19.63
CA SER A 213 19.84 22.43 20.88
C SER A 213 20.11 21.61 22.15
N GLY A 214 20.68 20.41 22.02
CA GLY A 214 20.99 19.50 23.13
C GLY A 214 19.80 18.70 23.63
N LYS A 215 18.66 18.74 22.93
CA LYS A 215 17.47 17.93 23.25
C LYS A 215 17.44 16.72 22.33
N MET A 216 17.89 15.60 22.85
CA MET A 216 17.94 14.35 22.10
C MET A 216 17.39 13.20 22.93
N THR A 217 16.97 12.13 22.26
CA THR A 217 16.49 10.93 22.94
C THR A 217 17.61 10.29 23.76
N LYS A 218 17.23 9.55 24.80
CA LYS A 218 18.17 8.85 25.69
C LYS A 218 19.16 7.99 24.90
N ASP A 219 18.67 7.31 23.87
CA ASP A 219 19.48 6.43 23.04
C ASP A 219 20.54 7.20 22.23
N LEU A 220 20.19 8.37 21.69
CA LEU A 220 21.12 9.22 20.94
C LEU A 220 22.19 9.84 21.86
N ALA A 221 21.78 10.25 23.07
CA ALA A 221 22.71 10.80 24.06
C ALA A 221 23.75 9.77 24.52
N LEU A 222 23.35 8.50 24.67
CA LEU A 222 24.23 7.40 25.07
C LEU A 222 25.31 7.09 24.02
N ILE A 223 25.00 7.29 22.74
CA ILE A 223 25.96 7.11 21.64
C ILE A 223 27.03 8.22 21.65
N ILE A 224 26.62 9.47 21.89
CA ILE A 224 27.52 10.64 21.82
C ILE A 224 28.38 10.78 23.08
N HIS A 225 27.80 10.57 24.25
CA HIS A 225 28.46 10.82 25.54
C HIS A 225 28.94 9.55 26.25
N GLY A 226 28.65 8.37 25.68
CA GLY A 226 28.87 7.09 26.31
C GLY A 226 27.83 6.79 27.41
N SER A 227 27.61 5.51 27.66
CA SER A 227 26.93 5.06 28.88
C SER A 227 27.83 5.32 30.09
N LYS A 228 27.40 6.23 30.98
CA LYS A 228 28.00 6.34 32.32
C LYS A 228 27.78 5.08 33.13
#